data_AF-A0A7R9Z4J4-F1
#
_entry.id   AF-A0A7R9Z4J4-F1
#
_cell.length_a   1.000
_cell.length_b   1.000
_cell.length_c   1.000
_cell.angle_alpha   90.00
_cell.angle_beta   90.00
_cell.angle_gamma   90.00
#
_symmetry.space_group_name_H-M   'P 1'
#
loop_
_entity.id
_entity.type
_entity.pdbx_description
1 polymer ?
#
loop_
_entity_poly.entity_id
_entity_poly.type
_entity_poly.pdbx_seq_one_letter_code
_entity_poly.pdbx_strand_id
1 'polypeptide(L)'
;VNAFYCSVVTLTTVGYGDICPSEDMALGGRVFIILISFFGLGVFCGPVMDFAASWPKMIPGGVLGVAITTVGLGIALFTKIEGMSHIEAAYFSVVTGTTIGYGDIGPKTDEGKIATALYAILVVNVVGAVLEPARNFLSRFCAAKSIEDVAEKSGS
;
A
#
# COMPACT_ATOMS: atom_id res chain seq x y z
N VAL A 1 14.68 13.46 5.92
CA VAL A 1 14.21 12.55 4.84
C VAL A 1 14.13 11.10 5.29
N ASN A 2 15.24 10.49 5.73
CA ASN A 2 15.28 9.09 6.19
C ASN A 2 14.21 8.74 7.24
N ALA A 3 14.00 9.60 8.24
CA ALA A 3 12.99 9.40 9.28
C ALA A 3 11.56 9.40 8.73
N PHE A 4 11.25 10.34 7.84
CA PHE A 4 9.95 10.42 7.18
C PHE A 4 9.68 9.18 6.32
N TYR A 5 10.66 8.78 5.50
CA TYR A 5 10.58 7.58 4.67
C TYR A 5 10.35 6.32 5.51
N CYS A 6 11.19 6.06 6.51
CA CYS A 6 11.06 4.91 7.42
C CYS A 6 9.65 4.85 8.04
N SER A 7 9.14 5.99 8.50
CA SER A 7 7.83 6.07 9.14
C SER A 7 6.68 5.73 8.20
N VAL A 8 6.71 6.28 7.00
CA VAL A 8 5.64 6.04 6.02
C VAL A 8 5.65 4.59 5.56
N VAL A 9 6.83 4.04 5.29
CA VAL A 9 7.02 2.64 4.91
C VAL A 9 6.56 1.69 6.02
N THR A 10 6.78 2.05 7.30
CA THR A 10 6.23 1.30 8.45
C THR A 10 4.72 1.46 8.58
N LEU A 11 4.17 2.67 8.38
CA LEU A 11 2.74 2.95 8.44
C LEU A 11 1.95 2.16 7.39
N THR A 12 2.51 2.06 6.18
CA THR A 12 1.95 1.29 5.06
C THR A 12 2.26 -0.20 5.16
N THR A 13 2.82 -0.66 6.29
CA THR A 13 3.24 -2.05 6.55
C THR A 13 4.19 -2.66 5.52
N VAL A 14 4.89 -1.83 4.73
CA VAL A 14 5.86 -2.30 3.72
C VAL A 14 7.16 -2.73 4.40
N GLY A 15 7.65 -1.92 5.35
CA GLY A 15 8.76 -2.29 6.24
C GLY A 15 10.03 -2.80 5.58
N TYR A 16 10.65 -2.05 4.66
CA TYR A 16 11.87 -2.46 3.94
C TYR A 16 13.05 -2.90 4.81
N GLY A 17 13.13 -2.43 6.07
CA GLY A 17 14.25 -2.74 6.98
C GLY A 17 15.59 -2.11 6.58
N ASP A 18 15.62 -1.36 5.48
CA ASP A 18 16.77 -0.67 4.90
C ASP A 18 17.25 0.50 5.77
N ILE A 19 16.33 1.18 6.45
CA ILE A 19 16.59 2.33 7.32
C ILE A 19 15.97 2.04 8.69
N CYS A 20 16.80 1.55 9.62
CA CYS A 20 16.45 1.49 11.04
C CYS A 20 16.75 2.83 11.73
N PRO A 21 15.98 3.26 12.75
CA PRO A 21 16.25 4.48 13.49
C PRO A 21 17.46 4.27 14.43
N SER A 22 18.68 4.19 13.88
CA SER A 22 19.92 4.24 14.66
C SER A 22 20.13 5.63 15.27
N GLU A 23 21.08 5.72 16.21
CA GLU A 23 21.25 6.75 17.25
C GLU A 23 21.36 8.23 16.79
N ASP A 24 21.41 8.52 15.49
CA ASP A 24 21.64 9.87 14.93
C ASP A 24 20.36 10.62 14.54
N MET A 25 19.18 10.01 14.69
CA MET A 25 17.91 10.73 14.51
C MET A 25 17.63 11.64 15.69
N ALA A 26 17.63 12.95 15.47
CA ALA A 26 17.19 13.94 16.44
C ALA A 26 15.83 13.54 17.06
N LEU A 27 15.78 13.49 18.39
CA LEU A 27 14.62 13.07 19.20
C LEU A 27 13.29 13.71 18.73
N GLY A 28 13.35 14.97 18.27
CA GLY A 28 12.19 15.71 17.76
C GLY A 28 11.56 15.10 16.50
N GLY A 29 12.34 14.48 15.61
CA GLY A 29 11.80 13.80 14.43
C GLY A 29 10.98 12.57 14.81
N ARG A 30 11.46 11.79 15.78
CA ARG A 30 10.78 10.59 16.30
C ARG A 30 9.44 10.93 16.95
N VAL A 31 9.36 12.04 17.69
CA VAL A 31 8.12 12.52 18.31
C VAL A 31 7.12 13.04 17.27
N PHE A 32 7.58 13.79 16.26
CA PHE A 32 6.73 14.26 15.16
C PHE A 32 6.09 13.11 14.37
N ILE A 33 6.85 12.03 14.17
CA ILE A 33 6.41 10.80 13.50
C ILE A 33 5.31 10.08 14.28
N ILE A 34 5.46 9.92 15.59
CA ILE A 34 4.45 9.26 16.42
C ILE A 34 3.11 10.02 16.34
N LEU A 35 3.16 11.37 16.32
CA LEU A 35 1.96 12.20 16.19
C LEU A 35 1.30 12.04 14.81
N ILE A 36 2.07 12.02 13.72
CA ILE A 36 1.55 11.76 12.37
C ILE A 36 0.95 10.36 12.25
N SER A 37 1.58 9.33 12.84
CA SER A 37 1.09 7.96 12.76
C SER A 37 -0.24 7.78 13.50
N PHE A 38 -0.41 8.38 14.67
CA PHE A 38 -1.69 8.36 15.41
C PHE A 38 -2.81 9.12 14.69
N PHE A 39 -2.48 10.21 13.98
CA PHE A 39 -3.47 10.99 13.24
C PHE A 39 -3.78 10.40 11.85
N GLY A 40 -2.78 9.80 11.20
CA GLY A 40 -2.88 9.22 9.85
C GLY A 40 -3.68 7.91 9.82
N LEU A 41 -3.49 7.00 10.78
CA LEU A 41 -4.20 5.72 10.81
C LEU A 41 -5.73 5.89 10.91
N GLY A 42 -6.20 6.89 11.66
CA GLY A 42 -7.63 7.14 11.86
C GLY A 42 -8.31 7.97 10.77
N VAL A 43 -7.61 8.97 10.21
CA VAL A 43 -8.22 9.95 9.29
C VAL A 43 -8.07 9.54 7.82
N PHE A 44 -7.05 8.76 7.45
CA PHE A 44 -6.87 8.34 6.06
C PHE A 44 -7.74 7.14 5.67
N CYS A 45 -8.04 6.23 6.59
CA CYS A 45 -8.68 4.97 6.22
C CYS A 45 -10.05 5.18 5.54
N GLY A 46 -10.96 5.95 6.14
CA GLY A 46 -12.32 6.14 5.58
C GLY A 46 -12.35 6.89 4.23
N PRO A 47 -12.02 8.19 4.20
CA PRO A 47 -12.10 9.01 2.99
C PRO A 47 -11.22 8.50 1.84
N VAL A 48 -10.08 7.89 2.14
CA VAL A 48 -9.19 7.38 1.10
C VAL A 48 -9.64 6.01 0.58
N MET A 49 -10.26 5.16 1.40
CA MET A 49 -10.92 3.96 0.88
C MET A 49 -12.11 4.33 -0.01
N ASP A 50 -12.90 5.33 0.35
CA ASP A 50 -14.02 5.81 -0.50
C ASP A 50 -13.53 6.41 -1.83
N PHE A 51 -12.40 7.12 -1.78
CA PHE A 51 -11.74 7.66 -2.96
C PHE A 51 -11.13 6.55 -3.84
N ALA A 52 -10.44 5.58 -3.23
CA ALA A 52 -9.88 4.43 -3.93
C ALA A 52 -10.96 3.53 -4.55
N ALA A 53 -12.10 3.36 -3.88
CA ALA A 53 -13.28 2.66 -4.42
C ALA A 53 -13.90 3.38 -5.62
N SER A 54 -13.62 4.67 -5.80
CA SER A 54 -14.08 5.46 -6.95
C SER A 54 -13.17 5.33 -8.19
N TRP A 55 -11.90 4.95 -8.03
CA TRP A 55 -10.95 4.82 -9.13
C TRP A 55 -11.30 3.77 -10.20
N PRO A 56 -11.84 2.58 -9.86
CA PRO A 56 -12.27 1.59 -10.86
C PRO A 56 -13.35 2.11 -11.80
N LYS A 57 -14.12 3.14 -11.40
CA LYS A 57 -15.13 3.78 -12.24
C LYS A 57 -14.53 4.80 -13.21
N MET A 58 -13.33 5.28 -12.91
CA MET A 58 -12.65 6.34 -13.66
C MET A 58 -11.67 5.79 -14.72
N ILE A 59 -11.19 4.56 -14.54
CA ILE A 59 -10.25 3.90 -15.46
C ILE A 59 -10.94 2.71 -16.17
N PRO A 60 -10.93 2.65 -17.52
CA PRO A 60 -11.42 1.48 -18.25
C PRO A 60 -10.54 0.25 -17.92
N GLY A 61 -11.17 -0.83 -17.45
CA GLY A 61 -10.46 -2.03 -16.94
C GLY A 61 -10.66 -2.30 -15.45
N GLY A 62 -11.40 -1.45 -14.74
CA GLY A 62 -11.77 -1.67 -13.33
C GLY A 62 -10.54 -1.72 -12.42
N VAL A 63 -10.58 -2.60 -11.42
CA VAL A 63 -9.54 -2.67 -10.38
C VAL A 63 -8.17 -3.10 -10.93
N LEU A 64 -8.15 -3.98 -11.93
CA LEU A 64 -6.92 -4.40 -12.60
C LEU A 64 -6.30 -3.25 -13.42
N GLY A 65 -7.13 -2.42 -14.05
CA GLY A 65 -6.68 -1.21 -14.75
C GLY A 65 -5.97 -0.23 -13.80
N VAL A 66 -6.54 -0.01 -12.61
CA VAL A 66 -5.95 0.84 -11.57
C VAL A 66 -4.62 0.29 -11.07
N ALA A 67 -4.52 -1.03 -10.88
CA ALA A 67 -3.26 -1.66 -10.48
C ALA A 67 -2.17 -1.47 -11.54
N ILE A 68 -2.50 -1.66 -12.83
CA ILE A 68 -1.54 -1.48 -13.92
C ILE A 68 -1.09 -0.02 -14.04
N THR A 69 -2.01 0.95 -13.93
CA THR A 69 -1.64 2.37 -14.04
C THR A 69 -0.80 2.85 -12.88
N THR A 70 -1.07 2.37 -11.66
CA THR A 70 -0.25 2.72 -10.48
C THR A 70 1.12 2.07 -10.49
N VAL A 71 1.26 0.85 -11.01
CA VAL A 71 2.58 0.25 -11.27
C VAL A 71 3.30 1.01 -12.38
N GLY A 72 2.62 1.37 -13.48
CA GLY A 72 3.19 2.17 -14.56
C GLY A 72 3.68 3.54 -14.09
N LEU A 73 2.92 4.19 -13.20
CA LEU A 73 3.32 5.44 -12.56
C LEU A 73 4.59 5.24 -11.71
N GLY A 74 4.64 4.19 -10.89
CA GLY A 74 5.81 3.84 -10.08
C GLY A 74 7.05 3.62 -10.94
N ILE A 75 6.92 2.86 -12.02
CA ILE A 75 8.00 2.64 -13.00
C ILE A 75 8.52 3.98 -13.52
N ALA A 76 7.64 4.84 -14.04
CA ALA A 76 8.05 6.14 -14.59
C ALA A 76 8.72 7.04 -13.55
N LEU A 77 8.21 7.04 -12.32
CA LEU A 77 8.73 7.84 -11.21
C LEU A 77 10.15 7.41 -10.81
N PHE A 78 10.34 6.12 -10.52
CA PHE A 78 11.61 5.58 -10.03
C PHE A 78 12.68 5.48 -11.13
N THR A 79 12.28 5.24 -12.39
CA THR A 79 13.21 5.32 -13.52
C THR A 79 13.76 6.75 -13.67
N LYS A 80 12.92 7.78 -13.50
CA LYS A 80 13.35 9.18 -13.65
C LYS A 80 14.15 9.71 -12.46
N ILE A 81 13.72 9.40 -11.23
CA ILE A 81 14.33 9.96 -10.02
C ILE A 81 15.59 9.18 -9.62
N GLU A 82 15.52 7.86 -9.62
CA GLU A 82 16.61 6.99 -9.13
C GLU A 82 17.44 6.39 -10.26
N GLY A 83 17.06 6.61 -11.53
CA GLY A 83 17.76 6.02 -12.68
C GLY A 83 17.66 4.50 -12.73
N MET A 84 16.69 3.90 -12.04
CA MET A 84 16.48 2.44 -12.02
C MET A 84 16.11 1.93 -13.42
N SER A 85 16.50 0.71 -13.76
CA SER A 85 16.00 0.08 -14.98
C SER A 85 14.48 -0.14 -14.88
N HIS A 86 13.78 -0.26 -16.02
CA HIS A 86 12.33 -0.44 -16.03
C HIS A 86 11.88 -1.71 -15.28
N ILE A 87 12.70 -2.77 -15.31
CA ILE A 87 12.42 -4.02 -14.61
C ILE A 87 12.61 -3.85 -13.10
N GLU A 88 13.71 -3.21 -12.66
CA GLU A 88 13.94 -2.93 -11.24
C GLU A 88 12.86 -2.01 -10.68
N ALA A 89 12.47 -0.97 -11.42
CA ALA A 89 11.42 -0.04 -11.02
C ALA A 89 10.04 -0.72 -10.96
N ALA A 90 9.75 -1.65 -11.88
CA ALA A 90 8.52 -2.43 -11.87
C ALA A 90 8.48 -3.38 -10.67
N TYR A 91 9.57 -4.11 -10.45
CA TYR A 91 9.71 -5.00 -9.30
C TYR A 91 9.56 -4.22 -7.99
N PHE A 92 10.28 -3.10 -7.85
CA PHE A 92 10.18 -2.24 -6.68
C PHE A 92 8.75 -1.77 -6.44
N SER A 93 8.07 -1.26 -7.47
CA SER A 93 6.69 -0.80 -7.40
C SER A 93 5.71 -1.90 -6.96
N VAL A 94 5.87 -3.12 -7.48
CA VAL A 94 5.03 -4.27 -7.10
C VAL A 94 5.32 -4.72 -5.67
N VAL A 95 6.58 -4.78 -5.26
CA VAL A 95 7.00 -5.15 -3.90
C VAL A 95 6.54 -4.11 -2.87
N THR A 96 6.58 -2.81 -3.19
CA THR A 96 5.96 -1.75 -2.38
C THR A 96 4.45 -1.95 -2.31
N GLY A 97 3.80 -2.16 -3.47
CA GLY A 97 2.36 -2.28 -3.57
C GLY A 97 1.80 -3.42 -2.74
N THR A 98 2.42 -4.59 -2.86
CA THR A 98 2.07 -5.80 -2.12
C THR A 98 2.52 -5.79 -0.66
N THR A 99 3.09 -4.68 -0.19
CA THR A 99 3.62 -4.50 1.17
C THR A 99 4.60 -5.60 1.60
N ILE A 100 5.32 -6.22 0.65
CA ILE A 100 6.32 -7.25 0.96
C ILE A 100 7.60 -6.60 1.48
N GLY A 101 8.05 -5.54 0.79
CA GLY A 101 9.20 -4.74 1.20
C GLY A 101 10.50 -5.52 1.45
N TYR A 102 11.01 -6.28 0.47
CA TYR A 102 12.23 -7.07 0.66
C TYR A 102 13.48 -6.26 1.06
N GLY A 103 13.56 -4.99 0.65
CA GLY A 103 14.68 -4.09 0.98
C GLY A 103 15.96 -4.38 0.18
N ASP A 104 15.87 -5.25 -0.83
CA ASP A 104 16.93 -5.59 -1.78
C ASP A 104 17.22 -4.47 -2.78
N ILE A 105 16.16 -3.82 -3.25
CA ILE A 105 16.20 -2.64 -4.11
C ILE A 105 15.47 -1.51 -3.39
N GLY A 106 16.08 -0.34 -3.32
CA GLY A 106 15.52 0.81 -2.61
C GLY A 106 16.08 2.15 -3.09
N PRO A 107 15.41 3.26 -2.73
CA PRO A 107 15.81 4.60 -3.14
C PRO A 107 17.10 5.03 -2.44
N LYS A 108 18.09 5.48 -3.21
CA LYS A 108 19.39 5.93 -2.70
C LYS A 108 19.40 7.44 -2.46
N THR A 109 18.67 8.19 -3.28
CA THR A 109 18.60 9.65 -3.21
C THR A 109 17.58 10.10 -2.18
N ASP A 110 17.76 11.31 -1.65
CA ASP A 110 16.78 11.91 -0.74
C ASP A 110 15.44 12.19 -1.44
N GLU A 111 15.47 12.53 -2.72
CA GLU A 111 14.28 12.75 -3.54
C GLU A 111 13.51 11.44 -3.76
N GLY A 112 14.21 10.35 -4.09
CA GLY A 112 13.61 9.04 -4.26
C GLY A 112 13.01 8.49 -2.96
N LYS A 113 13.60 8.76 -1.81
CA LYS A 113 13.00 8.39 -0.51
C LYS A 113 11.68 9.11 -0.25
N ILE A 114 11.59 10.41 -0.55
CA ILE A 114 10.32 11.15 -0.44
C ILE A 114 9.31 10.62 -1.45
N ALA A 115 9.75 10.36 -2.67
CA ALA A 115 8.91 9.83 -3.74
C ALA A 115 8.34 8.44 -3.38
N THR A 116 9.17 7.54 -2.84
CA THR A 116 8.74 6.22 -2.36
C THR A 116 7.77 6.34 -1.20
N ALA A 117 7.99 7.25 -0.25
CA ALA A 117 7.06 7.46 0.84
C ALA A 117 5.66 7.86 0.33
N LEU A 118 5.59 8.85 -0.57
CA LEU A 118 4.32 9.26 -1.18
C LEU A 118 3.69 8.15 -2.03
N TYR A 119 4.50 7.42 -2.78
CA TYR A 119 4.06 6.28 -3.58
C TYR A 119 3.48 5.14 -2.71
N ALA A 120 4.13 4.83 -1.58
CA ALA A 120 3.69 3.80 -0.64
C ALA A 120 2.29 4.11 -0.09
N ILE A 121 2.01 5.37 0.25
CA ILE A 121 0.68 5.81 0.67
C ILE A 121 -0.34 5.58 -0.44
N LEU A 122 -0.01 5.96 -1.68
CA LEU A 122 -0.93 5.81 -2.81
C LEU A 122 -1.22 4.34 -3.15
N VAL A 123 -0.20 3.49 -3.19
CA VAL A 123 -0.30 2.11 -3.68
C VAL A 123 -0.99 1.16 -2.69
N VAL A 124 -0.84 1.37 -1.37
CA VAL A 124 -1.53 0.57 -0.34
C VAL A 124 -3.06 0.64 -0.48
N ASN A 125 -3.58 1.81 -0.87
CA ASN A 125 -5.01 1.98 -1.07
C ASN A 125 -5.53 1.20 -2.29
N VAL A 126 -4.70 1.01 -3.31
CA VAL A 126 -5.05 0.21 -4.48
C VAL A 126 -5.17 -1.26 -4.10
N VAL A 127 -4.27 -1.79 -3.26
CA VAL A 127 -4.35 -3.18 -2.80
C VAL A 127 -5.62 -3.44 -2.01
N GLY A 128 -6.05 -2.50 -1.16
CA GLY A 128 -7.35 -2.57 -0.49
C GLY A 128 -8.51 -2.72 -1.47
N ALA A 129 -8.52 -1.93 -2.56
CA ALA A 129 -9.53 -2.02 -3.61
C ALA A 129 -9.46 -3.34 -4.40
N VAL A 130 -8.26 -3.90 -4.61
CA VAL A 130 -8.03 -5.21 -5.25
C VAL A 130 -8.60 -6.37 -4.44
N LEU A 131 -8.67 -6.23 -3.11
CA LEU A 131 -9.22 -7.26 -2.24
C LEU A 131 -10.75 -7.29 -2.20
N GLU A 132 -11.45 -6.23 -2.63
CA GLU A 132 -12.92 -6.19 -2.56
C GLU A 132 -13.64 -7.22 -3.45
N PRO A 133 -13.23 -7.42 -4.73
CA PRO A 133 -13.80 -8.49 -5.55
C PRO A 133 -13.60 -9.88 -4.92
N ALA A 134 -12.43 -10.12 -4.31
CA ALA A 134 -12.13 -11.37 -3.63
C ALA A 134 -13.01 -11.55 -2.39
N ARG A 135 -13.19 -10.49 -1.58
CA ARG A 135 -14.11 -10.48 -0.43
C ARG A 135 -15.54 -10.76 -0.86
N ASN A 136 -16.01 -10.10 -1.90
CA ASN A 136 -17.37 -10.30 -2.42
C ASN A 136 -17.58 -11.73 -2.92
N PHE A 137 -16.59 -12.30 -3.60
CA PHE A 137 -16.60 -13.69 -4.03
C PHE A 137 -16.65 -14.65 -2.83
N LEU A 138 -15.78 -14.45 -1.82
CA LEU A 138 -15.72 -15.30 -0.63
C LEU A 138 -17.02 -15.24 0.20
N SER A 139 -17.60 -14.04 0.33
CA SER A 139 -18.85 -13.82 1.08
C SER A 139 -20.02 -14.62 0.51
N ARG A 140 -20.05 -14.86 -0.81
CA ARG A 140 -21.07 -15.69 -1.46
C ARG A 140 -20.98 -17.16 -1.05
N PHE A 141 -19.77 -17.69 -0.91
CA PHE A 141 -19.57 -19.06 -0.43
C PHE A 141 -19.90 -19.21 1.05
N CYS A 142 -19.49 -18.24 1.88
CA CYS A 142 -19.83 -18.27 3.31
C CYS A 142 -21.35 -18.14 3.54
N ALA A 143 -22.04 -17.27 2.77
CA ALA A 143 -23.48 -17.14 2.84
C ALA A 143 -24.19 -18.43 2.42
N ALA A 144 -23.73 -19.09 1.34
CA ALA A 144 -24.28 -20.38 0.91
C ALA A 144 -24.12 -21.46 1.98
N LYS A 145 -22.91 -21.58 2.56
CA LYS A 145 -22.64 -22.55 3.63
C LYS A 145 -23.48 -22.29 4.89
N SER A 146 -23.66 -21.02 5.26
CA SER A 146 -24.47 -20.67 6.43
C SER A 146 -25.95 -21.01 6.25
N ILE A 147 -26.47 -21.05 5.01
CA ILE A 147 -27.85 -21.45 4.72
C ILE A 147 -27.99 -22.98 4.86
N GLU A 148 -27.01 -23.75 4.38
CA GLU A 148 -26.98 -25.21 4.53
C GLU A 148 -26.93 -25.63 6.02
N ASP A 149 -26.06 -25.00 6.81
CA ASP A 149 -25.93 -25.29 8.25
C ASP A 149 -27.23 -24.98 9.04
N VAL A 150 -28.00 -23.97 8.61
CA VAL A 150 -29.30 -23.63 9.22
C VAL A 150 -30.40 -24.61 8.78
N ALA A 151 -30.40 -25.03 7.51
CA ALA A 151 -31.34 -26.01 7.00
C ALA A 151 -31.17 -27.38 7.69
N GLU A 152 -29.93 -27.80 7.96
CA GLU A 152 -29.64 -29.06 8.65
C GLU A 152 -30.10 -29.04 10.13
N LYS A 153 -29.91 -27.92 10.82
CA LYS A 153 -30.38 -27.75 12.22
C LYS A 153 -31.89 -27.59 12.36
N SER A 154 -32.59 -27.13 11.33
CA SER A 154 -34.05 -26.98 11.31
C SER A 154 -34.78 -28.30 11.05
N GLY A 155 -34.08 -29.33 10.56
CA GLY A 155 -34.64 -30.65 10.25
C GLY A 155 -34.45 -31.70 11.35
N SER A 156 -33.84 -31.34 12.49
CA SER A 156 -33.65 -32.16 13.70
C SER A 156 -34.46 -31.61 14.87
#